data_AF-A0A336MF97-F1
#
_entry.id   AF-A0A336MF97-F1
#
_cell.length_a   1.000
_cell.length_b   1.000
_cell.length_c   1.000
_cell.angle_alpha   90.00
_cell.angle_beta   90.00
_cell.angle_gamma   90.00
#
_symmetry.space_group_name_H-M   'P 1'
#
loop_
_entity.id
_entity.type
_entity.pdbx_description
1 polymer ?
#
loop_
_entity_poly.entity_id
_entity_poly.type
_entity_poly.pdbx_seq_one_letter_code
_entity_poly.pdbx_strand_id
1 'polypeptide(L)'
;MLQLPTNDFYDLSTSLAAQNNRQTPPSYSPNGPANNNNNILDVGGSTSGSINTSDRDSMPSFGFTQEQVACVCEVLQQAGNVDRLGRFLWSLPQCDKLQLNESVLKAKAVVAYSRGHYKELYRLLEMHSFSPVNHPKLQALWLKAHYNEAEKLRGRPLGAVGKYRVRRKFPLPRTIWDGEETSYCFKEKSRTVLRDWYTHNPYPSPREKRELAEATGLTTTQVSNWFKNRRQRDRAAEHKE
;
A
#
# COMPACT_ATOMS: atom_id res chain seq x y z
N MET A 1 13.41 32.22 -3.36
CA MET A 1 12.25 31.72 -4.10
C MET A 1 12.59 30.36 -4.67
N LEU A 2 12.05 29.29 -4.08
CA LEU A 2 11.94 27.99 -4.74
C LEU A 2 10.56 27.45 -4.35
N GLN A 3 9.62 27.59 -5.27
CA GLN A 3 8.29 27.00 -5.21
C GLN A 3 8.44 25.48 -5.25
N LEU A 4 8.11 24.82 -4.14
CA LEU A 4 7.81 23.40 -4.15
C LEU A 4 6.43 23.21 -4.80
N PRO A 5 6.25 22.23 -5.69
CA PRO A 5 4.98 22.01 -6.36
C PRO A 5 3.92 21.62 -5.32
N THR A 6 2.76 22.25 -5.43
CA THR A 6 1.54 21.89 -4.71
C THR A 6 1.23 20.43 -5.00
N ASN A 7 1.32 19.58 -3.99
CA ASN A 7 0.84 18.21 -4.05
C ASN A 7 -0.68 18.25 -4.29
N ASP A 8 -1.10 18.04 -5.53
CA ASP A 8 -2.45 17.65 -5.92
C ASP A 8 -2.73 16.21 -5.44
N PHE A 9 -2.76 16.02 -4.11
CA PHE A 9 -3.11 14.75 -3.47
C PHE A 9 -4.60 14.70 -3.10
N TYR A 10 -5.46 15.26 -3.96
CA TYR A 10 -6.91 15.19 -3.85
C TYR A 10 -7.53 15.08 -5.24
N ASP A 11 -7.33 13.98 -5.95
CA ASP A 11 -8.38 13.47 -6.83
C ASP A 11 -8.15 12.00 -7.22
N LEU A 12 -8.81 11.07 -6.51
CA LEU A 12 -9.12 9.74 -7.04
C LEU A 12 -10.27 9.09 -6.24
N SER A 13 -11.20 9.90 -5.74
CA SER A 13 -12.30 9.46 -4.86
C SER A 13 -13.68 9.39 -5.53
N THR A 14 -13.80 9.48 -6.86
CA THR A 14 -15.12 9.72 -7.48
C THR A 14 -15.44 8.86 -8.72
N SER A 15 -14.94 7.62 -8.83
CA SER A 15 -15.30 6.77 -10.00
C SER A 15 -15.81 5.35 -9.71
N LEU A 16 -16.08 4.98 -8.45
CA LEU A 16 -16.60 3.63 -8.13
C LEU A 16 -17.94 3.58 -7.39
N ALA A 17 -18.70 4.68 -7.37
CA ALA A 17 -19.99 4.76 -6.65
C ALA A 17 -21.22 4.98 -7.54
N ALA A 18 -21.08 4.95 -8.87
CA ALA A 18 -22.20 5.18 -9.79
C ALA A 18 -22.31 4.07 -10.82
N GLN A 19 -22.85 2.91 -10.42
CA GLN A 19 -23.63 1.99 -11.27
C GLN A 19 -24.07 0.78 -10.44
N ASN A 20 -25.06 0.97 -9.58
CA ASN A 20 -25.85 -0.14 -9.05
C ASN A 20 -27.21 0.37 -8.61
N ASN A 21 -28.16 0.50 -9.56
CA ASN A 21 -29.54 0.14 -9.29
C ASN A 21 -30.39 -0.05 -10.56
N ARG A 22 -31.20 -1.12 -10.52
CA ARG A 22 -32.38 -1.46 -11.33
C ARG A 22 -32.17 -2.13 -12.71
N GLN A 23 -32.42 -3.44 -12.79
CA GLN A 23 -33.66 -4.03 -13.33
C GLN A 23 -33.61 -5.57 -13.38
N THR A 24 -34.78 -6.18 -13.25
CA THR A 24 -35.16 -7.59 -13.12
C THR A 24 -34.85 -8.48 -14.33
N PRO A 25 -34.79 -9.82 -14.18
CA PRO A 25 -34.48 -10.76 -15.27
C PRO A 25 -35.74 -11.23 -16.02
N PRO A 26 -35.66 -11.57 -17.31
CA PRO A 26 -36.62 -12.47 -17.91
C PRO A 26 -36.04 -13.87 -18.10
N SER A 27 -36.88 -14.83 -17.73
CA SER A 27 -36.85 -16.26 -17.98
C SER A 27 -36.78 -16.64 -19.45
N TYR A 28 -36.04 -17.70 -19.78
CA TYR A 28 -36.47 -18.64 -20.84
C TYR A 28 -35.88 -20.04 -20.61
N SER A 29 -36.73 -21.05 -20.76
CA SER A 29 -36.45 -22.49 -20.63
C SER A 29 -36.18 -23.13 -22.02
N PRO A 30 -35.73 -24.40 -22.08
CA PRO A 30 -34.99 -24.97 -23.21
C PRO A 30 -35.90 -25.67 -24.23
N ASN A 31 -35.41 -25.81 -25.46
CA ASN A 31 -35.81 -26.88 -26.39
C ASN A 31 -34.71 -27.10 -27.44
N GLY A 32 -34.32 -28.37 -27.63
CA GLY A 32 -33.54 -28.84 -28.79
C GLY A 32 -34.40 -28.88 -30.07
N PRO A 33 -33.99 -29.55 -31.18
CA PRO A 33 -33.27 -30.83 -31.19
C PRO A 33 -32.13 -30.98 -32.23
N ALA A 34 -31.46 -32.13 -32.09
CA ALA A 34 -30.67 -32.94 -33.02
C ALA A 34 -30.51 -32.51 -34.49
N ASN A 35 -29.29 -32.66 -35.02
CA ASN A 35 -29.11 -33.35 -36.28
C ASN A 35 -27.80 -34.15 -36.35
N ASN A 36 -27.95 -35.36 -36.87
CA ASN A 36 -26.99 -36.41 -37.12
C ASN A 36 -26.16 -36.09 -38.38
N ASN A 37 -24.91 -36.53 -38.43
CA ASN A 37 -24.35 -37.14 -39.64
C ASN A 37 -23.07 -37.92 -39.34
N ASN A 38 -23.19 -39.25 -39.46
CA ASN A 38 -22.10 -40.21 -39.61
C ASN A 38 -21.73 -40.32 -41.10
N ASN A 39 -20.43 -40.55 -41.38
CA ASN A 39 -19.89 -41.60 -42.28
C ASN A 39 -18.37 -41.38 -42.49
N ILE A 40 -17.50 -42.32 -42.07
CA ILE A 40 -16.89 -43.43 -42.85
C ILE A 40 -15.62 -42.94 -43.60
N LEU A 41 -14.43 -43.57 -43.68
CA LEU A 41 -13.81 -44.89 -43.42
C LEU A 41 -12.26 -44.66 -43.37
N ASP A 42 -11.51 -45.32 -42.49
CA ASP A 42 -10.58 -46.45 -42.76
C ASP A 42 -9.08 -46.07 -42.87
N VAL A 43 -8.25 -46.69 -42.02
CA VAL A 43 -7.05 -47.47 -42.35
C VAL A 43 -6.17 -47.63 -41.11
N GLY A 44 -5.96 -48.88 -40.73
CA GLY A 44 -5.11 -49.29 -39.61
C GLY A 44 -3.61 -49.14 -39.88
N GLY A 45 -2.85 -49.18 -38.79
CA GLY A 45 -1.39 -49.18 -38.80
C GLY A 45 -0.84 -49.49 -37.41
N SER A 46 -0.70 -50.77 -37.09
CA SER A 46 0.02 -51.27 -35.92
C SER A 46 1.52 -51.04 -36.10
N THR A 47 2.15 -50.32 -35.18
CA THR A 47 3.59 -50.44 -34.92
C THR A 47 3.85 -50.39 -33.42
N SER A 48 4.24 -51.56 -32.91
CA SER A 48 4.94 -51.82 -31.67
C SER A 48 6.16 -50.91 -31.47
N GLY A 49 6.23 -50.25 -30.33
CA GLY A 49 7.39 -49.49 -29.87
C GLY A 49 7.55 -49.67 -28.36
N SER A 50 8.70 -50.24 -27.96
CA SER A 50 9.09 -50.62 -26.61
C SER A 50 8.91 -49.51 -25.57
N ILE A 51 8.27 -49.85 -24.45
CA ILE A 51 8.24 -49.02 -23.24
C ILE A 51 9.63 -49.10 -22.59
N ASN A 52 10.48 -48.11 -22.86
CA ASN A 52 11.68 -47.88 -22.08
C ASN A 52 11.30 -47.11 -20.82
N THR A 53 11.48 -47.76 -19.67
CA THR A 53 11.35 -47.18 -18.34
C THR A 53 12.54 -46.27 -18.05
N SER A 54 12.44 -45.01 -18.45
CA SER A 54 13.34 -43.94 -17.99
C SER A 54 12.72 -42.56 -18.23
N ASP A 55 11.49 -42.36 -17.78
CA ASP A 55 10.81 -41.06 -17.78
C ASP A 55 10.65 -40.57 -16.33
N ARG A 56 11.75 -40.05 -15.78
CA ARG A 56 11.74 -39.16 -14.62
C ARG A 56 12.75 -38.05 -14.84
N ASP A 57 12.24 -36.82 -14.75
CA ASP A 57 12.94 -35.54 -14.69
C ASP A 57 13.25 -34.79 -16.00
N SER A 58 12.23 -34.61 -16.85
CA SER A 58 12.15 -33.41 -17.69
C SER A 58 10.85 -32.66 -17.42
N MET A 59 10.87 -31.84 -16.36
CA MET A 59 9.90 -30.75 -16.19
C MET A 59 9.98 -29.81 -17.41
N PRO A 60 8.86 -29.31 -17.95
CA PRO A 60 8.89 -28.38 -19.07
C PRO A 60 9.70 -27.14 -18.69
N SER A 61 10.69 -26.81 -19.52
CA SER A 61 11.55 -25.64 -19.39
C SER A 61 10.72 -24.39 -19.11
N PHE A 62 10.92 -23.80 -17.93
CA PHE A 62 10.20 -22.63 -17.45
C PHE A 62 10.51 -21.42 -18.36
N GLY A 63 9.55 -21.02 -19.19
CA GLY A 63 9.75 -20.11 -20.34
C GLY A 63 9.72 -18.61 -20.07
N PHE A 64 10.05 -18.14 -18.86
CA PHE A 64 10.07 -16.70 -18.57
C PHE A 64 11.41 -16.23 -17.98
N THR A 65 11.96 -15.16 -18.54
CA THR A 65 13.09 -14.44 -17.94
C THR A 65 12.64 -13.62 -16.73
N GLN A 66 13.60 -13.19 -15.90
CA GLN A 66 13.32 -12.37 -14.71
C GLN A 66 12.64 -11.03 -15.09
N GLU A 67 13.04 -10.45 -16.21
CA GLU A 67 12.49 -9.22 -16.77
C GLU A 67 11.06 -9.42 -17.26
N GLN A 68 10.76 -10.56 -17.89
CA GLN A 68 9.41 -10.91 -18.32
C GLN A 68 8.49 -11.11 -17.12
N VAL A 69 8.94 -11.81 -16.08
CA VAL A 69 8.16 -11.97 -14.84
C VAL A 69 7.91 -10.63 -14.17
N ALA A 70 8.94 -9.77 -14.07
CA ALA A 70 8.79 -8.42 -13.54
C ALA A 70 7.77 -7.60 -14.34
N CYS A 71 7.84 -7.62 -15.67
CA CYS A 71 6.89 -6.94 -16.56
C CYS A 71 5.44 -7.43 -16.32
N VAL A 72 5.22 -8.76 -16.26
CA VAL A 72 3.89 -9.34 -16.00
C VAL A 72 3.36 -8.90 -14.63
N CYS A 73 4.22 -8.87 -13.59
CA CYS A 73 3.84 -8.37 -12.27
C CYS A 73 3.39 -6.91 -12.33
N GLU A 74 4.10 -6.03 -13.02
CA GLU A 74 3.73 -4.62 -13.15
C GLU A 74 2.41 -4.42 -13.90
N VAL A 75 2.23 -5.10 -15.04
CA VAL A 75 1.01 -4.99 -15.86
C VAL A 75 -0.21 -5.48 -15.09
N LEU A 76 -0.13 -6.62 -14.41
CA LEU A 76 -1.24 -7.16 -13.62
C LEU A 76 -1.60 -6.26 -12.43
N GLN A 77 -0.60 -5.60 -11.81
CA GLN A 77 -0.83 -4.62 -10.76
C GLN A 77 -1.54 -3.37 -11.30
N GLN A 78 -1.11 -2.85 -12.46
CA GLN A 78 -1.72 -1.68 -13.09
C GLN A 78 -3.16 -1.95 -13.55
N ALA A 79 -3.43 -3.15 -14.08
CA ALA A 79 -4.76 -3.58 -14.47
C ALA A 79 -5.70 -3.84 -13.27
N GLY A 80 -5.18 -3.85 -12.03
CA GLY A 80 -5.97 -4.11 -10.82
C GLY A 80 -6.44 -5.57 -10.68
N ASN A 81 -5.94 -6.50 -11.49
CA ASN A 81 -6.34 -7.91 -11.46
C ASN A 81 -5.53 -8.71 -10.43
N VAL A 82 -5.83 -8.49 -9.15
CA VAL A 82 -5.05 -9.03 -8.04
C VAL A 82 -5.21 -10.55 -7.90
N ASP A 83 -6.35 -11.12 -8.29
CA ASP A 83 -6.55 -12.57 -8.27
C ASP A 83 -5.67 -13.29 -9.29
N ARG A 84 -5.59 -12.75 -10.51
CA ARG A 84 -4.69 -13.28 -11.55
C ARG A 84 -3.23 -13.10 -11.15
N LEU A 85 -2.88 -11.97 -10.54
CA LEU A 85 -1.54 -11.76 -9.98
C LEU A 85 -1.20 -12.80 -8.92
N GLY A 86 -2.12 -13.09 -8.00
CA GLY A 86 -1.93 -14.10 -6.97
C GLY A 86 -1.74 -15.51 -7.53
N ARG A 87 -2.48 -15.89 -8.58
CA ARG A 87 -2.29 -17.19 -9.26
C ARG A 87 -0.95 -17.25 -10.01
N PHE A 88 -0.59 -16.17 -10.70
CA PHE A 88 0.68 -16.07 -11.39
C PHE A 88 1.85 -16.23 -10.43
N LEU A 89 1.85 -15.49 -9.31
CA LEU A 89 2.89 -15.59 -8.28
C LEU A 89 3.00 -16.99 -7.68
N TRP A 90 1.88 -17.71 -7.51
CA TRP A 90 1.87 -19.08 -7.03
C TRP A 90 2.48 -20.08 -8.02
N SER A 91 2.35 -19.80 -9.33
CA SER A 91 2.93 -20.63 -10.39
C SER A 91 4.43 -20.43 -10.62
N LEU A 92 5.04 -19.41 -10.00
CA LEU A 92 6.47 -19.13 -10.16
C LEU A 92 7.35 -20.16 -9.44
N PRO A 93 8.50 -20.54 -10.02
CA PRO A 93 9.43 -21.48 -9.40
C PRO A 93 9.99 -20.90 -8.11
N GLN A 94 10.30 -21.76 -7.14
CA GLN A 94 10.84 -21.39 -5.84
C GLN A 94 12.35 -21.11 -5.89
N CYS A 95 12.84 -20.42 -6.91
CA CYS A 95 14.24 -20.03 -7.00
C CYS A 95 14.49 -18.64 -6.44
N ASP A 96 15.51 -18.49 -5.59
CA ASP A 96 15.80 -17.25 -4.87
C ASP A 96 15.97 -16.04 -5.79
N LYS A 97 16.64 -16.22 -6.94
CA LYS A 97 16.85 -15.16 -7.93
C LYS A 97 15.54 -14.51 -8.38
N LEU A 98 14.49 -15.31 -8.55
CA LEU A 98 13.18 -14.82 -8.96
C LEU A 98 12.36 -14.32 -7.76
N GLN A 99 12.41 -15.05 -6.65
CA GLN A 99 11.61 -14.76 -5.45
C GLN A 99 12.08 -13.51 -4.71
N LEU A 100 13.36 -13.14 -4.85
CA LEU A 100 13.97 -11.90 -4.34
C LEU A 100 13.93 -10.75 -5.35
N ASN A 101 13.38 -10.95 -6.56
CA ASN A 101 13.19 -9.85 -7.48
C ASN A 101 12.22 -8.83 -6.87
N GLU A 102 12.60 -7.56 -6.93
CA GLU A 102 11.85 -6.49 -6.28
C GLU A 102 10.40 -6.37 -6.80
N SER A 103 10.18 -6.56 -8.09
CA SER A 103 8.84 -6.51 -8.71
C SER A 103 7.96 -7.64 -8.21
N VAL A 104 8.55 -8.83 -8.01
CA VAL A 104 7.86 -10.01 -7.45
C VAL A 104 7.54 -9.79 -5.97
N LEU A 105 8.48 -9.28 -5.17
CA LEU A 105 8.27 -8.95 -3.76
C LEU A 105 7.17 -7.88 -3.58
N LYS A 106 7.20 -6.84 -4.41
CA LYS A 106 6.16 -5.80 -4.44
C LYS A 106 4.80 -6.39 -4.79
N ALA A 107 4.73 -7.23 -5.82
CA ALA A 107 3.50 -7.91 -6.22
C ALA A 107 2.95 -8.81 -5.09
N LYS A 108 3.81 -9.57 -4.40
CA LYS A 108 3.42 -10.36 -3.21
C LYS A 108 2.85 -9.47 -2.11
N ALA A 109 3.47 -8.33 -1.82
CA ALA A 109 2.98 -7.36 -0.84
C ALA A 109 1.57 -6.84 -1.22
N VAL A 110 1.35 -6.50 -2.50
CA VAL A 110 0.03 -6.09 -3.01
C VAL A 110 -1.02 -7.19 -2.82
N VAL A 111 -0.69 -8.43 -3.18
CA VAL A 111 -1.59 -9.58 -3.02
C VAL A 111 -1.89 -9.83 -1.54
N ALA A 112 -0.88 -9.80 -0.67
CA ALA A 112 -1.06 -9.97 0.78
C ALA A 112 -2.01 -8.93 1.36
N TYR A 113 -1.85 -7.65 0.97
CA TYR A 113 -2.75 -6.57 1.37
C TYR A 113 -4.20 -6.81 0.91
N SER A 114 -4.41 -7.19 -0.36
CA SER A 114 -5.75 -7.42 -0.93
C SER A 114 -6.51 -8.55 -0.26
N ARG A 115 -5.80 -9.59 0.19
CA ARG A 115 -6.36 -10.76 0.89
C ARG A 115 -6.54 -10.53 2.39
N GLY A 116 -6.13 -9.37 2.91
CA GLY A 116 -6.16 -9.06 4.34
C GLY A 116 -5.10 -9.81 5.16
N HIS A 117 -4.09 -10.41 4.52
CA HIS A 117 -2.99 -11.09 5.19
C HIS A 117 -1.91 -10.10 5.65
N TYR A 118 -2.27 -9.21 6.58
CA TYR A 118 -1.42 -8.08 6.96
C TYR A 118 -0.11 -8.50 7.64
N LYS A 119 -0.10 -9.60 8.42
CA LYS A 119 1.13 -10.13 9.03
C LYS A 119 2.21 -10.47 7.98
N GLU A 120 1.79 -11.07 6.88
CA GLU A 120 2.69 -11.43 5.78
C GLU A 120 3.17 -10.17 5.04
N LEU A 121 2.28 -9.21 4.81
CA LEU A 121 2.66 -7.90 4.27
C LEU A 121 3.76 -7.26 5.14
N TYR A 122 3.58 -7.20 6.46
CA TYR A 122 4.57 -6.58 7.35
C TYR A 122 5.91 -7.30 7.28
N ARG A 123 5.90 -8.64 7.35
CA ARG A 123 7.11 -9.46 7.21
C ARG A 123 7.85 -9.19 5.89
N LEU A 124 7.13 -9.17 4.77
CA LEU A 124 7.73 -8.90 3.46
C LEU A 124 8.40 -7.54 3.41
N LEU A 125 7.72 -6.51 3.93
CA LEU A 125 8.21 -5.13 3.93
C LEU A 125 9.36 -4.93 4.90
N GLU A 126 9.40 -5.60 6.05
CA GLU A 126 10.48 -5.47 7.03
C GLU A 126 11.75 -6.25 6.67
N MET A 127 11.62 -7.36 5.93
CA MET A 127 12.75 -8.26 5.65
C MET A 127 13.56 -7.90 4.40
N HIS A 128 12.97 -7.21 3.43
CA HIS A 128 13.60 -6.96 2.13
C HIS A 128 13.72 -5.46 1.86
N SER A 129 14.89 -5.02 1.43
CA SER A 129 15.11 -3.63 1.03
C SER A 129 14.54 -3.37 -0.37
N PHE A 130 13.89 -2.22 -0.54
CA PHE A 130 13.31 -1.78 -1.80
C PHE A 130 14.01 -0.54 -2.32
N SER A 131 14.00 -0.36 -3.63
CA SER A 131 14.48 0.84 -4.30
C SER A 131 13.53 2.02 -4.04
N PRO A 132 14.05 3.27 -4.00
CA PRO A 132 13.25 4.46 -3.69
C PRO A 132 12.02 4.67 -4.58
N VAL A 133 12.05 4.20 -5.83
CA VAL A 133 10.91 4.29 -6.76
C VAL A 133 9.69 3.52 -6.25
N ASN A 134 9.89 2.42 -5.52
CA ASN A 134 8.80 1.60 -4.98
C ASN A 134 8.34 2.06 -3.60
N HIS A 135 9.14 2.87 -2.89
CA HIS A 135 8.85 3.32 -1.52
C HIS A 135 7.46 3.95 -1.35
N PRO A 136 7.01 4.93 -2.17
CA PRO A 136 5.71 5.58 -1.95
C PRO A 136 4.54 4.59 -1.97
N LYS A 137 4.58 3.60 -2.87
CA LYS A 137 3.55 2.57 -3.00
C LYS A 137 3.53 1.65 -1.78
N LEU A 138 4.70 1.20 -1.33
CA LEU A 138 4.84 0.27 -0.20
C LEU A 138 4.51 0.93 1.14
N GLN A 139 4.92 2.19 1.33
CA GLN A 139 4.55 3.00 2.49
C GLN A 139 3.02 3.18 2.55
N ALA A 140 2.37 3.42 1.41
CA ALA A 140 0.92 3.52 1.36
C ALA A 140 0.23 2.20 1.76
N LEU A 141 0.76 1.05 1.35
CA LEU A 141 0.25 -0.27 1.76
C LEU A 141 0.42 -0.51 3.25
N TRP A 142 1.60 -0.24 3.80
CA TRP A 142 1.89 -0.34 5.23
C TRP A 142 0.90 0.48 6.08
N LEU A 143 0.74 1.76 5.73
CA LEU A 143 -0.15 2.66 6.45
C LEU A 143 -1.62 2.24 6.33
N LYS A 144 -2.08 1.90 5.13
CA LYS A 144 -3.46 1.44 4.91
C LYS A 144 -3.75 0.14 5.67
N ALA A 145 -2.83 -0.82 5.67
CA ALA A 145 -3.00 -2.07 6.41
C ALA A 145 -3.21 -1.81 7.91
N HIS A 146 -2.34 -1.01 8.53
CA HIS A 146 -2.48 -0.66 9.94
C HIS A 146 -3.71 0.20 10.24
N TYR A 147 -4.13 1.08 9.32
CA TYR A 147 -5.39 1.81 9.47
C TYR A 147 -6.58 0.85 9.45
N ASN A 148 -6.64 -0.08 8.49
CA ASN A 148 -7.72 -1.05 8.37
C ASN A 148 -7.80 -1.94 9.62
N GLU A 149 -6.68 -2.44 10.14
CA GLU A 149 -6.67 -3.20 11.40
C GLU A 149 -7.18 -2.39 12.57
N ALA A 150 -6.76 -1.12 12.69
CA ALA A 150 -7.19 -0.22 13.75
C ALA A 150 -8.69 0.15 13.63
N GLU A 151 -9.20 0.34 12.41
CA GLU A 151 -10.62 0.61 12.14
C GLU A 151 -11.48 -0.61 12.47
N LYS A 152 -11.03 -1.81 12.06
CA LYS A 152 -11.71 -3.08 12.36
C LYS A 152 -11.79 -3.33 13.87
N LEU A 153 -10.71 -3.07 14.60
CA LEU A 153 -10.68 -3.23 16.06
C LEU A 153 -11.60 -2.23 16.78
N ARG A 154 -11.75 -1.00 16.23
CA ARG A 154 -12.56 0.06 16.85
C ARG A 154 -14.01 0.07 16.40
N GLY A 155 -14.36 -0.65 15.34
CA GLY A 155 -15.69 -0.66 14.74
C GLY A 155 -16.13 0.68 14.13
N ARG A 156 -15.19 1.62 13.91
CA ARG A 156 -15.48 2.94 13.32
C ARG A 156 -14.31 3.47 12.51
N PRO A 157 -14.56 4.32 11.50
CA PRO A 157 -13.50 4.94 10.71
C PRO A 157 -12.53 5.77 11.56
N LEU A 158 -11.26 5.76 11.16
CA LEU A 158 -10.20 6.48 11.84
C LEU A 158 -10.16 7.95 11.40
N GLY A 159 -10.41 8.86 12.35
CA GLY A 159 -10.16 10.29 12.17
C GLY A 159 -8.66 10.63 12.15
N ALA A 160 -8.32 11.90 11.88
CA ALA A 160 -6.94 12.38 11.75
C ALA A 160 -6.04 12.02 12.95
N VAL A 161 -6.56 12.19 14.18
CA VAL A 161 -5.83 11.84 15.42
C VAL A 161 -5.62 10.33 15.54
N GLY A 162 -6.59 9.53 15.12
CA GLY A 162 -6.47 8.06 15.09
C GLY A 162 -5.35 7.63 14.14
N LYS A 163 -5.34 8.15 12.91
CA LYS A 163 -4.29 7.89 11.92
C LYS A 163 -2.91 8.36 12.40
N TYR A 164 -2.84 9.48 13.12
CA TYR A 164 -1.60 9.93 13.77
C TYR A 164 -1.08 8.94 14.81
N ARG A 165 -1.95 8.45 15.71
CA ARG A 165 -1.58 7.47 16.74
C ARG A 165 -1.08 6.16 16.13
N VAL A 166 -1.71 5.71 15.06
CA VAL A 166 -1.27 4.50 14.32
C VAL A 166 0.12 4.69 13.73
N ARG A 167 0.37 5.78 13.00
CA ARG A 167 1.70 6.11 12.45
C ARG A 167 2.79 6.18 13.51
N ARG A 168 2.45 6.66 14.71
CA ARG A 168 3.38 6.74 15.84
C ARG A 168 3.68 5.39 16.46
N LYS A 169 2.68 4.49 16.52
CA LYS A 169 2.81 3.14 17.07
C LYS A 169 3.53 2.20 16.11
N PHE A 170 3.32 2.37 14.81
CA PHE A 170 3.87 1.53 13.75
C PHE A 170 4.60 2.41 12.72
N PRO A 171 5.84 2.84 13.03
CA PRO A 171 6.65 3.63 12.10
C PRO A 171 6.97 2.83 10.84
N LEU A 172 7.30 3.52 9.75
CA LEU A 172 7.73 2.87 8.51
C LEU A 172 9.07 2.15 8.73
N PRO A 173 9.23 0.90 8.25
CA PRO A 173 10.50 0.20 8.37
C PRO A 173 11.55 0.78 7.42
N ARG A 174 12.84 0.71 7.80
CA ARG A 174 13.96 1.31 7.05
C ARG A 174 14.19 0.72 5.66
N THR A 175 13.60 -0.43 5.40
CA THR A 175 13.57 -1.12 4.11
C THR A 175 12.74 -0.41 3.03
N ILE A 176 11.76 0.40 3.44
CA ILE A 176 10.87 1.19 2.55
C ILE A 176 10.90 2.68 2.89
N TRP A 177 11.85 3.09 3.72
CA TRP A 177 12.03 4.46 4.19
C TRP A 177 13.52 4.72 4.41
N ASP A 178 14.07 5.71 3.72
CA ASP A 178 15.48 6.14 3.82
C ASP A 178 15.86 6.71 5.19
N GLY A 179 14.89 6.90 6.08
CA GLY A 179 15.15 7.43 7.41
C GLY A 179 15.16 8.94 7.46
N GLU A 180 14.74 9.65 6.40
CA GLU A 180 14.47 11.07 6.52
C GLU A 180 13.41 11.27 7.59
N GLU A 181 13.80 11.83 8.72
CA GLU A 181 12.89 11.95 9.85
C GLU A 181 11.84 13.00 9.49
N THR A 182 10.58 12.58 9.32
CA THR A 182 9.46 13.53 9.39
C THR A 182 9.33 13.93 10.85
N SER A 183 10.21 14.81 11.31
CA SER A 183 10.19 15.30 12.69
C SER A 183 8.93 16.15 12.87
N TYR A 184 7.87 15.51 13.37
CA TYR A 184 6.61 16.17 13.71
C TYR A 184 6.79 17.15 14.89
N CYS A 185 7.94 17.11 15.57
CA CYS A 185 8.36 18.08 16.57
C CYS A 185 9.39 19.02 15.92
N PHE A 186 9.14 20.33 15.93
CA PHE A 186 10.06 21.35 15.40
C PHE A 186 11.51 21.14 15.83
N LYS A 187 12.53 21.59 15.10
CA LYS A 187 13.94 21.45 15.54
C LYS A 187 14.14 21.97 16.98
N GLU A 188 15.08 21.40 17.74
CA GLU A 188 15.29 21.77 19.16
C GLU A 188 15.45 23.28 19.34
N LYS A 189 16.22 23.94 18.46
CA LYS A 189 16.37 25.41 18.42
C LYS A 189 15.01 26.13 18.36
N SER A 190 14.11 25.71 17.47
CA SER A 190 12.77 26.29 17.34
C SER A 190 11.92 26.02 18.60
N ARG A 191 12.08 24.87 19.26
CA ARG A 191 11.36 24.53 20.50
C ARG A 191 11.78 25.45 21.65
N THR A 192 13.08 25.72 21.79
CA THR A 192 13.62 26.60 22.84
C THR A 192 13.03 28.00 22.71
N VAL A 193 13.11 28.61 21.52
CA VAL A 193 12.53 29.95 21.26
C VAL A 193 11.04 30.01 21.62
N LEU A 194 10.26 28.99 21.23
CA LEU A 194 8.83 28.96 21.54
C LEU A 194 8.54 28.77 23.04
N ARG A 195 9.33 27.96 23.75
CA ARG A 195 9.20 27.76 25.21
C ARG A 195 9.55 29.04 25.96
N ASP A 196 10.67 29.66 25.61
CA ASP A 196 11.14 30.89 26.24
C ASP A 196 10.14 32.03 26.01
N TRP A 197 9.56 32.13 24.81
CA TRP A 197 8.49 33.10 24.59
C TRP A 197 7.25 32.81 25.45
N TYR A 198 6.86 31.54 25.54
CA TYR A 198 5.65 31.14 26.25
C TYR A 198 5.68 31.47 27.74
N THR A 199 6.85 31.43 28.40
CA THR A 199 6.98 31.82 29.81
C THR A 199 6.72 33.31 30.01
N HIS A 200 6.99 34.14 29.00
CA HIS A 200 6.75 35.59 29.04
C HIS A 200 5.33 35.94 28.60
N ASN A 201 4.87 35.37 27.48
CA ASN A 201 3.56 35.66 26.90
C ASN A 201 2.93 34.42 26.24
N PRO A 202 1.95 33.76 26.88
CA PRO A 202 1.27 32.59 26.32
C PRO A 202 0.24 32.91 25.22
N TYR A 203 -0.04 34.20 24.94
CA TYR A 203 -1.00 34.66 23.94
C TYR A 203 -0.39 35.69 22.97
N PRO A 204 0.54 35.27 22.09
CA PRO A 204 1.14 36.17 21.12
C PRO A 204 0.10 36.70 20.11
N SER A 205 0.20 37.98 19.82
CA SER A 205 -0.55 38.70 18.79
C SER A 205 -0.23 38.20 17.37
N PRO A 206 -1.04 38.56 16.35
CA PRO A 206 -0.76 38.19 14.96
C PRO A 206 0.62 38.66 14.45
N ARG A 207 1.11 39.80 14.95
CA ARG A 207 2.43 40.33 14.61
C ARG A 207 3.54 39.49 15.26
N GLU A 208 3.46 39.25 16.56
CA GLU A 208 4.45 38.44 17.29
C GLU A 208 4.52 37.01 16.76
N LYS A 209 3.38 36.45 16.30
CA LYS A 209 3.38 35.14 15.62
C LYS A 209 4.15 35.14 14.30
N ARG A 210 4.17 36.25 13.56
CA ARG A 210 4.98 36.41 12.35
C ARG A 210 6.47 36.49 12.70
N GLU A 211 6.81 37.29 13.70
CA GLU A 211 8.20 37.41 14.20
C GLU A 211 8.74 36.05 14.71
N LEU A 212 7.92 35.30 15.46
CA LEU A 212 8.25 33.94 15.91
C LEU A 212 8.39 32.96 14.75
N ALA A 213 7.53 33.04 13.73
CA ALA A 213 7.62 32.22 12.54
C ALA A 213 8.95 32.44 11.80
N GLU A 214 9.34 33.71 11.62
CA GLU A 214 10.62 34.10 11.03
C GLU A 214 11.81 33.61 11.86
N ALA A 215 11.79 33.84 13.18
CA ALA A 215 12.88 33.45 14.07
C ALA A 215 13.07 31.92 14.17
N THR A 216 11.99 31.15 14.04
CA THR A 216 12.00 29.68 14.20
C THR A 216 12.08 28.93 12.89
N GLY A 217 11.91 29.60 11.74
CA GLY A 217 11.78 28.98 10.43
C GLY A 217 10.49 28.16 10.27
N LEU A 218 9.46 28.47 11.06
CA LEU A 218 8.16 27.80 11.04
C LEU A 218 7.12 28.65 10.32
N THR A 219 6.02 28.04 9.91
CA THR A 219 4.84 28.79 9.44
C THR A 219 4.09 29.42 10.61
N THR A 220 3.43 30.55 10.38
CA THR A 220 2.57 31.22 11.36
C THR A 220 1.46 30.30 11.91
N THR A 221 0.96 29.38 11.08
CA THR A 221 0.01 28.33 11.46
C THR A 221 0.62 27.32 12.44
N GLN A 222 1.85 26.86 12.19
CA GLN A 222 2.59 25.97 13.09
C GLN A 222 2.82 26.62 14.45
N VAL A 223 3.25 27.89 14.47
CA VAL A 223 3.40 28.68 15.70
C VAL A 223 2.06 28.80 16.43
N SER A 224 0.99 29.19 15.73
CA SER A 224 -0.35 29.31 16.31
C SER A 224 -0.84 28.00 16.95
N ASN A 225 -0.66 26.88 16.25
CA ASN A 225 -1.04 25.56 16.75
C ASN A 225 -0.20 25.14 17.94
N TRP A 226 1.09 25.47 17.98
CA TRP A 226 1.96 25.16 19.11
C TRP A 226 1.49 25.84 20.39
N PHE A 227 1.21 27.15 20.34
CA PHE A 227 0.71 27.90 21.50
C PHE A 227 -0.66 27.39 21.96
N LYS A 228 -1.57 27.09 21.02
CA LYS A 228 -2.87 26.48 21.33
C LYS A 228 -2.70 25.14 22.05
N ASN A 229 -1.85 24.26 21.52
CA ASN A 229 -1.61 22.92 22.08
C ASN A 229 -0.87 22.99 23.43
N ARG A 230 0.02 23.96 23.64
CA ARG A 230 0.71 24.15 24.92
C ARG A 230 -0.28 24.54 26.02
N ARG A 231 -1.13 25.55 25.79
CA ARG A 231 -2.19 25.94 26.74
C ARG A 231 -3.18 24.81 27.04
N GLN A 232 -3.50 23.99 26.05
CA GLN A 232 -4.36 22.81 26.27
C GLN A 232 -3.70 21.78 27.20
N ARG A 233 -2.38 21.57 27.09
CA ARG A 233 -1.64 20.65 27.97
C ARG A 233 -1.54 21.18 29.39
N ASP A 234 -1.33 22.48 29.55
CA ASP A 234 -1.19 23.09 30.88
C ASP A 234 -2.52 23.00 31.64
N ARG A 235 -3.65 23.37 31.02
CA ARG A 235 -4.98 23.15 31.62
C ARG A 235 -5.29 21.69 31.94
N ALA A 236 -4.87 20.76 31.09
CA ALA A 236 -5.07 19.33 31.34
C ALA A 236 -4.20 18.78 32.49
N ALA A 237 -3.07 19.44 32.80
CA ALA A 237 -2.24 19.12 33.95
C ALA A 237 -2.83 19.68 35.24
N GLU A 238 -3.34 20.92 35.21
CA GLU A 238 -4.03 21.57 36.35
C GLU A 238 -5.28 20.81 36.81
N HIS A 239 -6.02 20.18 35.89
CA HIS A 239 -7.21 19.37 36.21
C HIS A 239 -6.91 17.96 36.74
N LYS A 240 -5.63 17.58 36.86
CA LYS A 240 -5.22 16.23 37.26
C LYS A 240 -4.60 16.18 38.66
N GLU A 241 -4.47 17.33 39.30
CA GLU A 241 -4.16 17.53 40.72
C GLU A 241 -5.46 17.67 41.51
#